data_AF-A0A6I4K692-F1
#
_entry.id   AF-A0A6I4K692-F1
#
_cell.length_a   1.000
_cell.length_b   1.000
_cell.length_c   1.000
_cell.angle_alpha   90.00
_cell.angle_beta   90.00
_cell.angle_gamma   90.00
#
_symmetry.space_group_name_H-M   'P 1'
#
loop_
_entity.id
_entity.type
_entity.pdbx_description
1 polymer ?
#
loop_
_entity_poly.entity_id
_entity_poly.type
_entity_poly.pdbx_seq_one_letter_code
_entity_poly.pdbx_strand_id
1 'polypeptide(L)'
;MKKIAGKLLIVCLCAGAWPVMAQPFTCSGKFLGSDAQAELAQAITEDGGRAVGVQRVFTICQKGVIQIVLDGNNETSTPSYKKRWQQRAVTLLQVPADKVLVR
;
A
#
# COMPACT_ATOMS: atom_id res chain seq x y z
N MET A 1 62.56 -5.17 1.25
CA MET A 1 61.51 -5.55 0.27
C MET A 1 60.18 -5.66 1.02
N LYS A 2 59.15 -4.94 0.56
CA LYS A 2 57.80 -4.82 1.17
C LYS A 2 56.98 -6.11 0.98
N LYS A 3 56.30 -6.60 2.01
CA LYS A 3 55.00 -7.30 1.89
C LYS A 3 54.13 -7.02 3.12
N ILE A 4 53.21 -6.06 2.96
CA ILE A 4 52.13 -5.79 3.91
C ILE A 4 50.98 -6.72 3.48
N ALA A 5 50.73 -7.78 4.23
CA ALA A 5 49.60 -8.67 4.01
C ALA A 5 48.43 -8.17 4.86
N GLY A 6 47.55 -7.39 4.23
CA GLY A 6 46.29 -6.93 4.82
C GLY A 6 45.39 -8.12 5.11
N LYS A 7 45.06 -8.31 6.39
CA LYS A 7 43.98 -9.20 6.82
C LYS A 7 42.69 -8.37 6.78
N LEU A 8 41.98 -8.47 5.66
CA LEU A 8 40.63 -7.95 5.49
C LEU A 8 39.70 -8.72 6.45
N LEU A 9 39.30 -8.09 7.55
CA LEU A 9 38.20 -8.55 8.39
C LEU A 9 36.90 -8.28 7.63
N ILE A 10 36.40 -9.29 6.92
CA ILE A 10 35.04 -9.28 6.37
C ILE A 10 34.09 -9.48 7.55
N VAL A 11 33.67 -8.37 8.16
CA VAL A 11 32.50 -8.35 9.03
C VAL A 11 31.29 -8.53 8.14
N CYS A 12 30.77 -9.76 8.09
CA CYS A 12 29.51 -10.08 7.45
C CYS A 12 28.40 -9.38 8.24
N LEU A 13 28.09 -8.13 7.86
CA LEU A 13 26.86 -7.46 8.22
C LEU A 13 25.73 -8.29 7.60
N CYS A 14 25.19 -9.23 8.37
CA CYS A 14 23.81 -9.65 8.20
C CYS A 14 23.00 -8.36 8.33
N ALA A 15 22.71 -7.74 7.19
CA ALA A 15 21.69 -6.72 7.07
C ALA A 15 20.39 -7.42 7.46
N GLY A 16 20.10 -7.41 8.77
CA GLY A 16 18.81 -7.79 9.28
C GLY A 16 17.82 -6.97 8.49
N ALA A 17 17.02 -7.64 7.68
CA ALA A 17 15.88 -7.02 7.04
C ALA A 17 15.00 -6.58 8.21
N TRP A 18 15.17 -5.31 8.62
CA TRP A 18 14.31 -4.72 9.62
C TRP A 18 12.89 -4.94 9.10
N PRO A 19 11.98 -5.47 9.93
CA PRO A 19 10.59 -5.54 9.53
C PRO A 19 10.24 -4.11 9.13
N VAL A 20 9.83 -3.92 7.87
CA VAL A 20 9.33 -2.64 7.39
C VAL A 20 8.26 -2.27 8.39
N MET A 21 8.55 -1.32 9.28
CA MET A 21 7.64 -0.99 10.36
C MET A 21 6.36 -0.51 9.70
N ALA A 22 5.29 -1.28 9.92
CA ALA A 22 3.94 -0.97 9.53
C ALA A 22 3.66 0.53 9.74
N GLN A 23 3.48 1.27 8.66
CA GLN A 23 3.32 2.73 8.75
C GLN A 23 1.89 3.05 9.19
N PRO A 24 1.68 3.59 10.40
CA PRO A 24 0.35 3.90 10.90
C PRO A 24 -0.38 4.81 9.92
N PHE A 25 -1.51 4.33 9.40
CA PHE A 25 -2.37 5.13 8.54
C PHE A 25 -3.45 5.81 9.36
N THR A 26 -3.44 7.14 9.33
CA THR A 26 -4.46 7.97 9.97
C THR A 26 -5.19 8.81 8.93
N CYS A 27 -6.51 8.99 9.08
CA CYS A 27 -7.27 9.94 8.28
C CYS A 27 -8.32 10.68 9.11
N SER A 28 -8.42 12.00 8.95
CA SER A 28 -9.26 12.86 9.83
C SER A 28 -8.98 12.70 11.33
N GLY A 29 -7.75 12.40 11.72
CA GLY A 29 -7.41 12.10 13.12
C GLY A 29 -7.86 10.72 13.62
N LYS A 30 -8.54 9.91 12.80
CA LYS A 30 -8.86 8.51 13.10
C LYS A 30 -7.70 7.62 12.66
N PHE A 31 -7.21 6.78 13.57
CA PHE A 31 -6.30 5.68 13.24
C PHE A 31 -7.06 4.57 12.50
N LEU A 32 -6.55 4.18 11.34
CA LEU A 32 -7.16 3.18 10.47
C LEU A 32 -6.40 1.86 10.47
N GLY A 33 -5.15 1.83 10.96
CA GLY A 33 -4.36 0.61 11.10
C GLY A 33 -2.89 0.82 10.72
N SER A 34 -2.02 -0.04 11.22
CA SER A 34 -0.57 0.01 10.94
C SER A 34 -0.24 -0.46 9.52
N ASP A 35 -1.04 -1.36 8.95
CA ASP A 35 -0.83 -1.91 7.61
C ASP A 35 -2.05 -1.74 6.68
N ALA A 36 -3.04 -0.94 7.11
CA ALA A 36 -4.34 -0.83 6.45
C ALA A 36 -4.25 -0.43 4.96
N GLN A 37 -3.23 0.35 4.57
CA GLN A 37 -2.97 0.68 3.16
C GLN A 37 -2.47 -0.52 2.36
N ALA A 38 -1.54 -1.29 2.93
CA ALA A 38 -0.96 -2.48 2.29
C ALA A 38 -2.00 -3.59 2.19
N GLU A 39 -2.78 -3.81 3.26
CA GLU A 39 -3.90 -4.75 3.27
C GLU A 39 -4.96 -4.38 2.22
N LEU A 40 -5.32 -3.10 2.12
CA LEU A 40 -6.27 -2.65 1.10
C LEU A 40 -5.72 -2.83 -0.32
N ALA A 41 -4.46 -2.47 -0.55
CA ALA A 41 -3.80 -2.65 -1.83
C ALA A 41 -3.79 -4.13 -2.24
N GLN A 42 -3.42 -5.02 -1.31
CA GLN A 42 -3.45 -6.47 -1.51
C GLN A 42 -4.88 -6.96 -1.78
N ALA A 43 -5.85 -6.54 -0.96
CA ALA A 43 -7.24 -6.96 -1.09
C ALA A 43 -7.87 -6.57 -2.43
N ILE A 44 -7.56 -5.38 -2.97
CA ILE A 44 -8.01 -4.95 -4.31
C ILE A 44 -7.32 -5.78 -5.40
N THR A 45 -6.01 -5.99 -5.24
CA THR A 45 -5.18 -6.74 -6.18
C THR A 45 -5.66 -8.19 -6.33
N GLU A 46 -5.97 -8.84 -5.21
CA GLU A 46 -6.47 -10.22 -5.13
C GLU A 46 -7.94 -10.35 -5.56
N ASP A 47 -8.77 -9.34 -5.31
CA ASP A 47 -10.19 -9.34 -5.65
C ASP A 47 -10.46 -9.03 -7.14
N GLY A 48 -9.54 -9.46 -8.02
CA GLY A 48 -9.63 -9.30 -9.47
C GLY A 48 -8.96 -8.05 -10.03
N GLY A 49 -8.37 -7.18 -9.19
CA GLY A 49 -7.67 -5.97 -9.63
C GLY A 49 -6.58 -6.26 -10.66
N ARG A 50 -5.76 -7.30 -10.46
CA ARG A 50 -4.72 -7.68 -11.45
C ARG A 50 -5.30 -8.09 -12.79
N ALA A 51 -6.39 -8.85 -12.79
CA ALA A 51 -7.01 -9.36 -14.00
C ALA A 51 -7.54 -8.23 -14.88
N VAL A 52 -7.91 -7.10 -14.26
CA VAL A 52 -8.41 -5.90 -14.94
C VAL A 52 -7.33 -4.83 -15.10
N GLY A 53 -6.06 -5.17 -14.90
CA GLY A 53 -4.93 -4.29 -15.22
C GLY A 53 -4.49 -3.32 -14.11
N VAL A 54 -4.91 -3.51 -12.84
CA VAL A 54 -4.33 -2.79 -11.70
C VAL A 54 -2.90 -3.30 -11.46
N GLN A 55 -1.93 -2.41 -11.56
CA GLN A 55 -0.51 -2.68 -11.29
C GLN A 55 -0.16 -2.31 -9.85
N ARG A 56 -0.63 -1.15 -9.38
CA ARG A 56 -0.42 -0.68 -8.00
C ARG A 56 -1.65 0.03 -7.47
N VAL A 57 -1.76 0.05 -6.15
CA VAL A 57 -2.81 0.76 -5.42
C VAL A 57 -2.13 1.66 -4.41
N PHE A 58 -2.44 2.95 -4.46
CA PHE A 58 -1.99 3.92 -3.47
C PHE A 58 -3.17 4.39 -2.65
N THR A 59 -2.98 4.48 -1.33
CA THR A 59 -4.01 4.99 -0.42
C THR A 59 -3.51 6.30 0.19
N ILE A 60 -4.25 7.39 -0.02
CA ILE A 60 -3.86 8.74 0.40
C ILE A 60 -5.01 9.32 1.22
N CYS A 61 -4.72 9.87 2.40
CA CYS A 61 -5.71 10.70 3.09
C CYS A 61 -5.51 12.17 2.69
N GLN A 62 -6.54 12.79 2.10
CA GLN A 62 -6.52 14.21 1.77
C GLN A 62 -7.80 14.88 2.24
N LYS A 63 -7.67 15.93 3.07
CA LYS A 63 -8.81 16.67 3.65
C LYS A 63 -9.84 15.75 4.33
N GLY A 64 -9.37 14.66 4.93
CA GLY A 64 -10.21 13.70 5.63
C GLY A 64 -10.96 12.71 4.75
N VAL A 65 -10.68 12.69 3.44
CA VAL A 65 -11.17 11.71 2.49
C VAL A 65 -10.03 10.76 2.12
N ILE A 66 -10.32 9.47 2.13
CA ILE A 66 -9.41 8.40 1.72
C ILE A 66 -9.53 8.25 0.20
N GLN A 67 -8.46 8.60 -0.50
CA GLN A 67 -8.33 8.44 -1.94
C GLN A 67 -7.56 7.15 -2.23
N ILE A 68 -8.18 6.28 -3.00
CA ILE A 68 -7.59 5.06 -3.53
C ILE A 68 -7.24 5.36 -4.98
N VAL A 69 -5.95 5.47 -5.27
CA VAL A 69 -5.44 5.73 -6.61
C VAL A 69 -5.00 4.41 -7.22
N LEU A 70 -5.61 4.04 -8.33
CA LEU A 70 -5.25 2.84 -9.06
C LEU A 70 -4.26 3.21 -10.16
N ASP A 71 -3.06 2.63 -10.10
CA ASP A 71 -2.09 2.70 -11.19
C ASP A 71 -2.30 1.45 -12.05
N GLY A 72 -2.84 1.64 -13.26
CA GLY A 72 -3.29 0.54 -14.10
C GLY A 72 -3.81 0.99 -15.47
N ASN A 73 -4.40 0.05 -16.22
CA ASN A 73 -4.99 0.33 -17.54
C ASN A 73 -6.37 1.04 -17.41
N ASN A 74 -6.93 1.52 -18.53
CA ASN A 74 -8.21 2.26 -18.52
C ASN A 74 -9.45 1.42 -18.09
N GLU A 75 -9.40 0.08 -18.11
CA GLU A 75 -10.53 -0.75 -17.69
C GLU A 75 -10.79 -0.67 -16.17
N THR A 76 -9.74 -0.43 -15.39
CA THR A 76 -9.78 -0.21 -13.94
C THR A 76 -10.63 0.99 -13.52
N SER A 77 -10.89 1.92 -14.45
CA SER A 77 -11.59 3.19 -14.19
C SER A 77 -13.09 3.15 -14.46
N THR A 78 -13.65 1.99 -14.84
CA THR A 78 -15.10 1.90 -15.05
C THR A 78 -15.88 2.06 -13.73
N PRO A 79 -17.11 2.62 -13.76
CA PRO A 79 -17.89 2.88 -12.55
C PRO A 79 -18.17 1.64 -11.69
N SER A 80 -18.35 0.48 -12.32
CA SER A 80 -18.59 -0.79 -11.62
C SER A 80 -17.40 -1.22 -10.77
N TYR A 81 -16.19 -1.18 -11.33
CA TYR A 81 -14.96 -1.51 -10.58
C TYR A 81 -14.67 -0.46 -9.50
N LYS A 82 -14.82 0.84 -9.80
CA LYS A 82 -14.66 1.89 -8.78
C LYS A 82 -15.56 1.68 -7.58
N LYS A 83 -16.82 1.28 -7.80
CA LYS A 83 -17.76 0.96 -6.71
C LYS A 83 -17.31 -0.26 -5.91
N ARG A 84 -16.83 -1.32 -6.57
CA ARG A 84 -16.30 -2.53 -5.90
C ARG A 84 -15.13 -2.19 -4.98
N TRP A 85 -14.15 -1.44 -5.48
CA TRP A 85 -12.97 -1.05 -4.70
C TRP A 85 -13.31 -0.11 -3.55
N GLN A 86 -14.26 0.81 -3.77
CA GLN A 86 -14.79 1.67 -2.71
C GLN A 86 -15.44 0.84 -1.59
N GLN A 87 -16.29 -0.14 -1.95
CA GLN A 87 -16.92 -1.03 -0.98
C GLN A 87 -15.89 -1.85 -0.19
N ARG A 88 -14.86 -2.37 -0.88
CA ARG A 88 -13.78 -3.11 -0.23
C ARG A 88 -13.06 -2.27 0.83
N ALA A 89 -12.76 -1.01 0.52
CA ALA A 89 -12.13 -0.10 1.45
C ALA A 89 -13.05 0.32 2.61
N VAL A 90 -14.34 0.54 2.34
CA VAL A 90 -15.35 0.82 3.38
C VAL A 90 -15.40 -0.31 4.40
N THR A 91 -15.44 -1.56 3.93
CA THR A 91 -15.47 -2.74 4.81
C THR A 91 -14.18 -2.91 5.59
N LEU A 92 -13.02 -2.81 4.92
CA LEU A 92 -11.72 -3.06 5.55
C LEU A 92 -11.36 -1.96 6.56
N LEU A 93 -11.55 -0.69 6.18
CA LEU A 93 -11.17 0.46 7.00
C LEU A 93 -12.27 0.89 7.98
N GLN A 94 -13.47 0.29 7.89
CA GLN A 94 -14.63 0.62 8.69
C GLN A 94 -14.93 2.13 8.70
N VAL A 95 -15.04 2.70 7.50
CA VAL A 95 -15.31 4.12 7.28
C VAL A 95 -16.56 4.33 6.41
N PRO A 96 -17.26 5.46 6.55
CA PRO A 96 -18.37 5.80 5.67
C PRO A 96 -17.98 5.85 4.19
N ALA A 97 -18.89 5.46 3.30
CA ALA A 97 -18.63 5.43 1.86
C ALA A 97 -18.33 6.82 1.26
N ASP A 98 -18.93 7.88 1.79
CA ASP A 98 -18.67 9.27 1.40
C ASP A 98 -17.26 9.76 1.78
N LYS A 99 -16.54 9.00 2.62
CA LYS A 99 -15.13 9.25 2.97
C LYS A 99 -14.14 8.48 2.11
N VAL A 100 -14.61 7.71 1.14
CA VAL A 100 -13.74 6.92 0.24
C VAL A 100 -13.98 7.33 -1.21
N LEU A 101 -12.91 7.65 -1.92
CA LEU A 101 -12.92 8.00 -3.33
C LEU A 101 -11.93 7.14 -4.10
N VAL A 102 -12.36 6.54 -5.21
CA VAL A 102 -11.50 5.74 -6.10
C VAL A 102 -11.18 6.54 -7.36
N ARG A 103 -9.90 6.72 -7.64
CA ARG A 103 -9.39 7.50 -8.76
C ARG A 103 -8.72 6.60 -9.77
#